data_AF-A0A699YJH8-F1
#
_entry.id   AF-A0A699YJH8-F1
#
_cell.length_a   1.000
_cell.length_b   1.000
_cell.length_c   1.000
_cell.angle_alpha   90.00
_cell.angle_beta   90.00
_cell.angle_gamma   90.00
#
_symmetry.space_group_name_H-M   'P 1'
#
loop_
_entity.id
_entity.type
_entity.pdbx_description
1 polymer ?
#
loop_
_entity_poly.entity_id
_entity_poly.type
_entity_poly.pdbx_seq_one_letter_code
_entity_poly.pdbx_strand_id
1 'polypeptide(L)'
;MLDEADDGGKGWQPVTALIAKEFLRLPVWVRVLLTGRPQVEAAFAAWKPEWIKPEDKQNQADMLDLLQWRLRQAQLVADSDLDAAAQLMLRKSSGQFIYTKYAFDDLAEQATWTLQEMEARLPSGLEGMYRRVLSTLEEALQTERPDLLELLRTRLLPVLVACLEPLTVQELAWATGCEADSGKVQQLVGLLANLFPCRAGGSDQQDRVAPYHKSVLDWLTSVAHKCLLCVPS
;
A
#
# COMPACT_ATOMS: atom_id res chain seq x y z
N MET A 1 -11.25 -0.94 19.45
CA MET A 1 -10.76 -0.38 18.18
C MET A 1 -11.27 -1.31 17.08
N LEU A 2 -11.96 -0.77 16.09
CA LEU A 2 -12.26 -1.49 14.86
C LEU A 2 -11.22 -1.08 13.84
N ASP A 3 -10.48 -2.05 13.32
CA ASP A 3 -9.47 -1.79 12.30
C ASP A 3 -10.01 -2.22 10.94
N GLU A 4 -9.83 -1.38 9.91
CA GLU A 4 -10.21 -1.64 8.53
C GLU A 4 -11.70 -1.98 8.34
N ALA A 5 -12.58 -1.24 9.03
CA ALA A 5 -14.02 -1.37 8.85
C ALA A 5 -14.42 -1.15 7.39
N ASP A 6 -15.26 -2.06 6.88
CA ASP A 6 -15.73 -2.11 5.50
C ASP A 6 -17.24 -2.37 5.49
N ASP A 7 -17.92 -1.81 4.47
CA ASP A 7 -19.35 -1.99 4.21
C ASP A 7 -19.64 -2.82 2.94
N GLY A 8 -18.62 -3.07 2.11
CA GLY A 8 -18.73 -3.81 0.84
C GLY A 8 -18.23 -5.26 0.87
N GLY A 9 -17.41 -5.63 1.85
CA GLY A 9 -16.84 -6.98 2.00
C GLY A 9 -17.74 -7.98 2.73
N LYS A 10 -17.60 -9.28 2.42
CA LYS A 10 -18.33 -10.39 3.07
C LYS A 10 -17.97 -10.64 4.54
N GLY A 11 -16.91 -10.01 5.06
CA GLY A 11 -16.38 -10.27 6.41
C GLY A 11 -16.99 -9.39 7.49
N TRP A 12 -16.64 -8.09 7.48
CA TRP A 12 -16.92 -7.19 8.61
C TRP A 12 -18.29 -6.51 8.57
N GLN A 13 -18.99 -6.54 7.43
CA GLN A 13 -20.25 -5.82 7.25
C GLN A 13 -21.30 -6.08 8.38
N PRO A 14 -21.55 -7.33 8.84
CA PRO A 14 -22.51 -7.55 9.92
C PRO A 14 -22.08 -6.94 11.25
N VAL A 15 -20.77 -6.95 11.53
CA VAL A 15 -20.17 -6.40 12.75
C VAL A 15 -20.21 -4.87 12.70
N THR A 16 -19.82 -4.27 11.57
CA THR A 16 -19.91 -2.82 11.32
C THR A 16 -21.34 -2.34 11.51
N ALA A 17 -22.32 -3.04 10.92
CA ALA A 17 -23.74 -2.70 11.02
C ALA A 17 -24.29 -2.85 12.45
N LEU A 18 -23.93 -3.92 13.16
CA LEU A 18 -24.32 -4.12 14.55
C LEU A 18 -23.80 -2.99 15.44
N ILE A 19 -22.53 -2.66 15.27
CA ILE A 19 -21.86 -1.64 16.07
C ILE A 19 -22.50 -0.29 15.76
N ALA A 20 -22.58 0.12 14.49
CA ALA A 20 -23.25 1.34 14.01
C ALA A 20 -24.63 1.55 14.66
N LYS A 21 -25.42 0.47 14.76
CA LYS A 21 -26.77 0.49 15.34
C LYS A 21 -26.79 0.56 16.87
N GLU A 22 -25.99 -0.25 17.55
CA GLU A 22 -26.13 -0.45 19.01
C GLU A 22 -25.25 0.47 19.85
N PHE A 23 -24.23 1.12 19.26
CA PHE A 23 -23.28 1.95 20.00
C PHE A 23 -23.92 3.08 20.80
N LEU A 24 -24.98 3.71 20.26
CA LEU A 24 -25.70 4.78 20.98
C LEU A 24 -26.39 4.28 22.27
N ARG A 25 -26.48 2.96 22.46
CA ARG A 25 -27.02 2.32 23.67
C ARG A 25 -25.92 1.89 24.64
N LEU A 26 -24.65 2.02 24.26
CA LEU A 26 -23.53 1.69 25.12
C LEU A 26 -23.36 2.74 26.23
N PRO A 27 -22.81 2.34 27.39
CA PRO A 27 -22.48 3.29 28.44
C PRO A 27 -21.56 4.42 27.96
N VAL A 28 -21.73 5.61 28.53
CA VAL A 28 -20.98 6.83 28.15
C VAL A 28 -19.45 6.72 28.32
N TRP A 29 -18.97 5.74 29.09
CA TRP A 29 -17.55 5.48 29.27
C TRP A 29 -16.94 4.66 28.13
N VAL A 30 -17.74 4.07 27.25
CA VAL A 30 -17.25 3.36 26.07
C VAL A 30 -16.96 4.36 24.95
N ARG A 31 -15.71 4.39 24.49
CA ARG A 31 -15.29 5.12 23.29
C ARG A 31 -14.92 4.12 22.19
N VAL A 32 -15.26 4.44 20.94
CA VAL A 32 -14.88 3.62 19.77
C VAL A 32 -13.93 4.43 18.91
N LEU A 33 -12.77 3.84 18.65
CA LEU A 33 -11.88 4.23 17.58
C LEU A 33 -12.13 3.29 16.40
N LEU A 34 -12.37 3.87 15.23
CA LEU A 34 -12.62 3.15 13.99
C LEU A 34 -11.64 3.65 12.93
N THR A 35 -10.95 2.71 12.29
CA THR A 35 -10.28 2.93 11.01
C THR A 35 -11.09 2.21 9.94
N GLY A 36 -11.16 2.76 8.73
CA GLY A 36 -12.01 2.23 7.69
C GLY A 36 -12.01 3.11 6.47
N ARG A 37 -12.68 2.64 5.42
CA ARG A 37 -12.77 3.38 4.15
C ARG A 37 -13.93 4.38 4.16
N PRO A 38 -13.92 5.42 3.31
CA PRO A 38 -14.97 6.46 3.31
C PRO A 38 -16.41 5.94 3.16
N GLN A 39 -16.60 4.75 2.61
CA GLN A 39 -17.91 4.13 2.43
C GLN A 39 -18.63 3.89 3.77
N VAL A 40 -17.88 3.58 4.84
CA VAL A 40 -18.49 3.36 6.16
C VAL A 40 -18.95 4.65 6.84
N GLU A 41 -18.55 5.83 6.34
CA GLU A 41 -18.88 7.13 6.98
C GLU A 41 -20.39 7.30 7.17
N ALA A 42 -21.18 6.91 6.16
CA ALA A 42 -22.63 7.03 6.20
C ALA A 42 -23.26 6.17 7.31
N ALA A 43 -22.74 4.97 7.55
CA ALA A 43 -23.24 4.07 8.59
C ALA A 43 -23.03 4.64 10.00
N PHE A 44 -21.98 5.44 10.19
CA PHE A 44 -21.61 6.03 11.47
C PHE A 44 -22.03 7.50 11.64
N ALA A 45 -22.70 8.10 10.65
CA ALA A 45 -23.06 9.52 10.66
C ALA A 45 -23.86 9.95 11.91
N ALA A 46 -24.72 9.06 12.43
CA ALA A 46 -25.53 9.32 13.63
C ALA A 46 -24.68 9.56 14.89
N TRP A 47 -23.42 9.13 14.91
CA TRP A 47 -22.52 9.28 16.05
C TRP A 47 -21.78 10.61 16.08
N LYS A 48 -21.86 11.40 15.00
CA LYS A 48 -21.05 12.61 14.79
C LYS A 48 -19.55 12.35 14.99
N PRO A 49 -18.97 11.37 14.29
CA PRO A 49 -17.55 11.06 14.42
C PRO A 49 -16.67 12.23 13.95
N GLU A 50 -15.52 12.37 14.60
CA GLU A 50 -14.42 13.19 14.10
C GLU A 50 -13.63 12.33 13.11
N TRP A 51 -13.61 12.75 11.85
CA TRP A 51 -12.85 12.07 10.79
C TRP A 51 -11.48 12.72 10.66
N ILE A 52 -10.45 11.89 10.45
CA ILE A 52 -9.14 12.34 10.01
C ILE A 52 -9.06 12.04 8.52
N LYS A 53 -9.09 13.08 7.70
CA LYS A 53 -9.07 12.99 6.24
C LYS A 53 -7.74 13.46 5.66
N PRO A 54 -7.27 12.87 4.55
CA PRO A 54 -6.03 13.30 3.89
C PRO A 54 -6.01 14.80 3.54
N GLU A 55 -7.17 15.37 3.24
CA GLU A 55 -7.34 16.77 2.84
C GLU A 55 -7.42 17.74 4.03
N ASP A 56 -7.47 17.24 5.27
CA ASP A 56 -7.57 18.08 6.46
C ASP A 56 -6.30 18.92 6.64
N LYS A 57 -6.47 20.19 7.03
CA LYS A 57 -5.36 21.13 7.19
C LYS A 57 -4.31 20.63 8.19
N GLN A 58 -4.75 19.97 9.26
CA GLN A 58 -3.84 19.41 10.26
C GLN A 58 -3.06 18.22 9.69
N ASN A 59 -3.71 17.33 8.94
CA ASN A 59 -3.03 16.22 8.24
C ASN A 59 -1.98 16.74 7.25
N GLN A 60 -2.31 17.80 6.48
CA GLN A 60 -1.37 18.42 5.55
C GLN A 60 -0.18 19.08 6.26
N ALA A 61 -0.41 19.73 7.41
CA ALA A 61 0.65 20.33 8.22
C ALA A 61 1.59 19.24 8.77
N ASP A 62 1.04 18.19 9.38
CA ASP A 62 1.83 17.07 9.91
C ASP A 62 2.64 16.38 8.81
N MET A 63 2.07 16.25 7.61
CA MET A 63 2.79 15.68 6.47
C MET A 63 3.91 16.61 5.98
N LEU A 64 3.70 17.93 5.93
CA LEU A 64 4.77 18.87 5.56
C LEU A 64 5.93 18.81 6.55
N ASP A 65 5.65 18.78 7.85
CA ASP A 65 6.66 18.67 8.89
C ASP A 65 7.46 17.37 8.74
N LEU A 66 6.78 16.24 8.49
CA LEU A 66 7.43 14.95 8.22
C LEU A 66 8.33 15.02 6.97
N LEU A 67 7.83 15.59 5.88
CA LEU A 67 8.54 15.67 4.60
C LEU A 67 9.78 16.56 4.72
N GLN A 68 9.65 17.74 5.32
CA GLN A 68 10.79 18.64 5.58
C GLN A 68 11.82 17.95 6.47
N TRP A 69 11.37 17.30 7.55
CA TRP A 69 12.28 16.58 8.45
C TRP A 69 13.05 15.48 7.71
N ARG A 70 12.37 14.64 6.93
CA ARG A 70 13.02 13.55 6.17
C ARG A 70 13.94 14.05 5.06
N LEU A 71 13.49 15.03 4.26
CA LEU A 71 14.29 15.62 3.19
C LEU A 71 15.59 16.23 3.73
N ARG A 72 15.50 16.94 4.86
CA ARG A 72 16.66 17.52 5.54
C ARG A 72 17.57 16.44 6.13
N GLN A 73 17.02 15.45 6.82
CA GLN A 73 17.82 14.38 7.43
C GLN A 73 18.62 13.59 6.40
N ALA A 74 18.02 13.30 5.25
CA ALA A 74 18.67 12.56 4.18
C ALA A 74 19.48 13.46 3.23
N GLN A 75 19.51 14.78 3.46
CA GLN A 75 20.19 15.78 2.61
C GLN A 75 19.82 15.66 1.12
N LEU A 76 18.56 15.31 0.84
CA LEU A 76 18.11 14.99 -0.52
C LEU A 76 17.94 16.22 -1.40
N VAL A 77 17.85 17.41 -0.83
CA VAL A 77 17.70 18.68 -1.55
C VAL A 77 18.52 19.77 -0.87
N ALA A 78 18.79 20.86 -1.57
CA ALA A 78 19.39 22.04 -0.96
C ALA A 78 18.45 22.66 0.09
N ASP A 79 19.01 23.25 1.15
CA ASP A 79 18.22 23.90 2.20
C ASP A 79 17.29 25.00 1.65
N SER A 80 17.70 25.69 0.58
CA SER A 80 16.89 26.71 -0.10
C SER A 80 15.64 26.13 -0.78
N ASP A 81 15.68 24.85 -1.16
CA ASP A 81 14.61 24.18 -1.91
C ASP A 81 13.73 23.31 -1.01
N LEU A 82 14.07 23.17 0.28
CA LEU A 82 13.43 22.25 1.21
C LEU A 82 11.91 22.44 1.30
N ASP A 83 11.46 23.68 1.44
CA ASP A 83 10.03 24.00 1.55
C ASP A 83 9.28 23.72 0.24
N ALA A 84 9.89 24.05 -0.90
CA ALA A 84 9.32 23.80 -2.21
C ALA A 84 9.25 22.30 -2.52
N ALA A 85 10.27 21.53 -2.12
CA ALA A 85 10.33 20.08 -2.26
C ALA A 85 9.26 19.38 -1.40
N ALA A 86 9.12 19.80 -0.14
CA ALA A 86 8.08 19.28 0.75
C ALA A 86 6.67 19.58 0.20
N GLN A 87 6.44 20.79 -0.31
CA GLN A 87 5.16 21.13 -0.95
C GLN A 87 4.90 20.33 -2.22
N LEU A 88 5.92 20.09 -3.05
CA LEU A 88 5.82 19.23 -4.22
C LEU A 88 5.40 17.81 -3.81
N MET A 89 6.07 17.21 -2.83
CA MET A 89 5.77 15.88 -2.35
C MET A 89 4.39 15.79 -1.69
N LEU A 90 3.95 16.82 -0.95
CA LEU A 90 2.58 16.91 -0.42
C LEU A 90 1.54 16.88 -1.55
N ARG A 91 1.76 17.66 -2.63
CA ARG A 91 0.86 17.65 -3.79
C ARG A 91 0.84 16.30 -4.48
N LYS A 92 2.01 15.68 -4.68
CA LYS A 92 2.14 14.37 -5.32
C LYS A 92 1.52 13.26 -4.47
N SER A 93 1.56 13.35 -3.14
CA SER A 93 1.03 12.33 -2.23
C SER A 93 -0.50 12.38 -2.08
N SER A 94 -1.14 13.50 -2.44
CA SER A 94 -2.55 13.76 -2.12
C SER A 94 -2.87 13.55 -0.63
N GLY A 95 -1.93 13.91 0.26
CA GLY A 95 -2.08 13.77 1.71
C GLY A 95 -1.94 12.35 2.26
N GLN A 96 -1.56 11.36 1.43
CA GLN A 96 -1.43 9.95 1.83
C GLN A 96 -0.04 9.66 2.41
N PHE A 97 0.08 9.47 3.72
CA PHE A 97 1.38 9.26 4.40
C PHE A 97 2.17 8.07 3.85
N ILE A 98 1.50 7.01 3.41
CA ILE A 98 2.13 5.81 2.83
C ILE A 98 2.92 6.16 1.56
N TYR A 99 2.54 7.21 0.83
CA TYR A 99 3.28 7.67 -0.34
C TYR A 99 4.74 7.99 0.02
N THR A 100 4.97 8.56 1.21
CA THR A 100 6.31 8.95 1.65
C THR A 100 7.26 7.76 1.71
N LYS A 101 6.79 6.57 2.12
CA LYS A 101 7.60 5.35 2.13
C LYS A 101 8.21 5.08 0.76
N TYR A 102 7.36 4.98 -0.26
CA TYR A 102 7.80 4.67 -1.62
C TYR A 102 8.60 5.82 -2.23
N ALA A 103 8.22 7.06 -1.96
CA ALA A 103 8.91 8.22 -2.54
C ALA A 103 10.34 8.33 -2.01
N PHE A 104 10.57 8.07 -0.72
CA PHE A 104 11.92 8.08 -0.16
C PHE A 104 12.74 6.85 -0.60
N ASP A 105 12.12 5.69 -0.81
CA ASP A 105 12.80 4.54 -1.42
C ASP A 105 13.32 4.90 -2.84
N ASP A 106 12.48 5.56 -3.67
CA ASP A 106 12.86 6.01 -5.02
C ASP A 106 13.94 7.11 -4.99
N LEU A 107 13.86 8.05 -4.05
CA LEU A 107 14.82 9.15 -3.94
C LEU A 107 16.17 8.69 -3.38
N ALA A 108 16.25 7.53 -2.72
CA ALA A 108 17.50 6.98 -2.21
C ALA A 108 18.49 6.56 -3.31
N GLU A 109 18.06 6.56 -4.59
CA GLU A 109 18.91 6.23 -5.75
C GLU A 109 20.06 7.23 -5.96
N GLN A 110 19.93 8.47 -5.49
CA GLN A 110 20.98 9.49 -5.61
C GLN A 110 21.06 10.36 -4.38
N ALA A 111 22.24 10.95 -4.14
CA ALA A 111 22.54 11.71 -2.93
C ALA A 111 21.79 13.05 -2.84
N THR A 112 21.51 13.70 -3.98
CA THR A 112 20.87 15.01 -4.01
C THR A 112 20.00 15.14 -5.26
N TRP A 113 18.89 15.85 -5.13
CA TRP A 113 17.89 16.08 -6.16
C TRP A 113 17.61 17.57 -6.30
N THR A 114 17.38 18.01 -7.52
CA THR A 114 16.75 19.30 -7.81
C THR A 114 15.23 19.17 -7.80
N LEU A 115 14.50 20.28 -7.59
CA LEU A 115 13.04 20.30 -7.66
C LEU A 115 12.51 19.77 -9.00
N GLN A 116 13.18 20.09 -10.10
CA GLN A 116 12.78 19.66 -11.44
C GLN A 116 12.94 18.15 -11.62
N GLU A 117 14.04 17.58 -11.12
CA GLU A 117 14.26 16.13 -11.17
C GLU A 117 13.24 15.39 -10.29
N MET A 118 12.97 15.90 -9.08
CA MET A 118 11.92 15.32 -8.22
C MET A 118 10.56 15.36 -8.91
N GLU A 119 10.19 16.48 -9.53
CA GLU A 119 8.89 16.64 -10.18
C GLU A 119 8.72 15.69 -11.38
N ALA A 120 9.79 15.48 -12.15
CA ALA A 120 9.84 14.56 -13.27
C ALA A 120 9.87 13.08 -12.82
N ARG A 121 10.61 12.77 -11.76
CA ARG A 121 10.81 11.40 -11.27
C ARG A 121 9.61 10.88 -10.49
N LEU A 122 9.09 11.67 -9.55
CA LEU A 122 8.09 11.22 -8.59
C LEU A 122 6.69 11.12 -9.24
N PRO A 123 6.09 9.93 -9.28
CA PRO A 123 4.71 9.74 -9.70
C PRO A 123 3.71 10.48 -8.81
N SER A 124 2.56 10.86 -9.35
CA SER A 124 1.43 11.38 -8.55
C SER A 124 0.60 10.22 -8.01
N GLY A 125 0.25 10.28 -6.72
CA GLY A 125 -0.60 9.34 -6.01
C GLY A 125 0.04 7.97 -5.76
N LEU A 126 -0.61 7.18 -4.91
CA LEU A 126 -0.16 5.82 -4.58
C LEU A 126 -0.16 4.87 -5.78
N GLU A 127 -1.18 4.95 -6.63
CA GLU A 127 -1.23 4.10 -7.84
C GLU A 127 -0.05 4.35 -8.78
N GLY A 128 0.38 5.61 -8.89
CA GLY A 128 1.57 5.99 -9.65
C GLY A 128 2.83 5.35 -9.07
N MET A 129 2.99 5.38 -7.74
CA MET A 129 4.11 4.74 -7.05
C MET A 129 4.10 3.22 -7.24
N TYR A 130 2.96 2.56 -7.05
CA TYR A 130 2.88 1.10 -7.22
C TYR A 130 3.20 0.67 -8.64
N ARG A 131 2.68 1.42 -9.62
CA ARG A 131 3.01 1.19 -11.03
C ARG A 131 4.49 1.32 -11.28
N ARG A 132 5.13 2.38 -10.75
CA ARG A 132 6.58 2.60 -10.90
C ARG A 132 7.38 1.44 -10.34
N VAL A 133 7.10 1.04 -9.09
CA VAL A 133 7.78 -0.08 -8.43
C VAL A 133 7.64 -1.37 -9.23
N LEU A 134 6.41 -1.71 -9.66
CA LEU A 134 6.17 -2.94 -10.40
C LEU A 134 6.78 -2.89 -11.81
N SER A 135 6.64 -1.78 -12.55
CA SER A 135 7.17 -1.67 -13.91
C SER A 135 8.69 -1.76 -13.94
N THR A 136 9.38 -1.11 -13.00
CA THR A 136 10.85 -1.19 -12.91
C THR A 136 11.31 -2.62 -12.62
N LEU A 137 10.60 -3.35 -11.75
CA LEU A 137 10.87 -4.77 -11.52
C LEU A 137 10.63 -5.61 -12.78
N GLU A 138 9.50 -5.41 -13.47
CA GLU A 138 9.17 -6.16 -14.68
C GLU A 138 10.17 -5.91 -15.81
N GLU A 139 10.62 -4.68 -16.01
CA GLU A 139 11.65 -4.30 -17.00
C GLU A 139 12.99 -4.99 -16.72
N ALA A 140 13.41 -5.01 -15.45
CA ALA A 140 14.63 -5.71 -15.03
C ALA A 140 14.52 -7.22 -15.28
N LEU A 141 13.41 -7.84 -14.86
CA LEU A 141 13.17 -9.28 -15.07
C LEU A 141 13.04 -9.63 -16.55
N GLN A 142 12.46 -8.77 -17.39
CA GLN A 142 12.31 -9.01 -18.82
C GLN A 142 13.67 -9.20 -19.51
N THR A 143 14.69 -8.50 -19.02
CA THR A 143 16.05 -8.52 -19.56
C THR A 143 16.89 -9.64 -18.94
N GLU A 144 16.80 -9.84 -17.62
CA GLU A 144 17.70 -10.73 -16.88
C GLU A 144 17.13 -12.14 -16.67
N ARG A 145 15.83 -12.26 -16.42
CA ARG A 145 15.15 -13.48 -15.93
C ARG A 145 13.70 -13.56 -16.44
N PRO A 146 13.48 -13.74 -17.76
CA PRO A 146 12.13 -13.78 -18.33
C PRO A 146 11.29 -14.95 -17.78
N ASP A 147 11.93 -16.02 -17.32
CA ASP A 147 11.29 -17.14 -16.61
C ASP A 147 10.61 -16.68 -15.31
N LEU A 148 11.24 -15.78 -14.56
CA LEU A 148 10.67 -15.23 -13.33
C LEU A 148 9.58 -14.20 -13.60
N LEU A 149 9.72 -13.41 -14.67
CA LEU A 149 8.67 -12.47 -15.08
C LEU A 149 7.36 -13.18 -15.40
N GLU A 150 7.44 -14.28 -16.14
CA GLU A 150 6.27 -15.09 -16.49
C GLU A 150 5.63 -15.69 -15.23
N LEU A 151 6.43 -16.24 -14.31
CA LEU A 151 5.95 -16.76 -13.03
C LEU A 151 5.29 -15.67 -12.17
N LEU A 152 5.89 -14.48 -12.12
CA LEU A 152 5.38 -13.32 -11.40
C LEU A 152 3.97 -12.93 -11.88
N ARG A 153 3.81 -12.75 -13.20
CA ARG A 153 2.57 -12.27 -13.82
C ARG A 153 1.47 -13.32 -13.82
N THR A 154 1.78 -14.56 -14.16
CA THR A 154 0.76 -15.58 -14.42
C THR A 154 0.33 -16.34 -13.18
N ARG A 155 1.17 -16.40 -12.13
CA ARG A 155 0.88 -17.20 -10.94
C ARG A 155 1.02 -16.41 -9.64
N LEU A 156 2.18 -15.81 -9.39
CA LEU A 156 2.46 -15.24 -8.07
C LEU A 156 1.56 -14.04 -7.73
N LEU A 157 1.46 -13.03 -8.61
CA LEU A 157 0.57 -11.89 -8.39
C LEU A 157 -0.91 -12.30 -8.27
N PRO A 158 -1.46 -13.15 -9.16
CA PRO A 158 -2.82 -13.68 -9.00
C PRO A 158 -3.05 -14.38 -7.65
N VAL A 159 -2.11 -15.22 -7.20
CA VAL A 159 -2.20 -15.88 -5.90
C VAL A 159 -2.20 -14.85 -4.77
N LEU A 160 -1.26 -13.90 -4.76
CA LEU A 160 -1.18 -12.85 -3.74
C LEU A 160 -2.44 -11.98 -3.66
N VAL A 161 -3.11 -11.75 -4.80
CA VAL A 161 -4.37 -11.00 -4.86
C VAL A 161 -5.57 -11.83 -4.40
N ALA A 162 -5.59 -13.13 -4.71
CA ALA A 162 -6.71 -14.02 -4.39
C ALA A 162 -6.69 -14.51 -2.94
N CYS A 163 -5.52 -14.56 -2.31
CA CYS A 163 -5.37 -15.05 -0.94
C CYS A 163 -5.97 -14.08 0.08
N LEU A 164 -6.83 -14.62 0.96
CA LEU A 164 -7.44 -13.87 2.05
C LEU A 164 -6.52 -13.72 3.28
N GLU A 165 -5.49 -14.55 3.36
CA GLU A 165 -4.54 -14.60 4.48
C GLU A 165 -3.09 -14.58 3.97
N PRO A 166 -2.16 -13.97 4.72
CA PRO A 166 -0.73 -14.01 4.40
C PRO A 166 -0.18 -15.44 4.35
N LEU A 167 0.52 -15.75 3.27
CA LEU A 167 1.09 -17.06 3.02
C LEU A 167 2.60 -17.07 3.25
N THR A 168 3.13 -18.18 3.72
CA THR A 168 4.57 -18.45 3.73
C THR A 168 5.10 -18.65 2.30
N VAL A 169 6.41 -18.53 2.11
CA VAL A 169 7.04 -18.82 0.82
C VAL A 169 6.76 -20.25 0.34
N GLN A 170 6.67 -21.20 1.29
CA GLN A 170 6.38 -22.60 0.97
C GLN A 170 4.93 -22.78 0.48
N GLU A 171 3.97 -22.16 1.15
CA GLU A 171 2.56 -22.16 0.74
C GLU A 171 2.38 -21.44 -0.60
N LEU A 172 3.10 -20.34 -0.84
CA LEU A 172 3.11 -19.67 -2.15
C LEU A 172 3.67 -20.60 -3.23
N ALA A 173 4.77 -21.32 -2.96
CA ALA A 173 5.31 -22.26 -3.92
C ALA A 173 4.32 -23.38 -4.28
N TRP A 174 3.53 -23.85 -3.31
CA TRP A 174 2.43 -24.78 -3.57
C TRP A 174 1.33 -24.15 -4.40
N ALA A 175 0.85 -22.96 -4.01
CA ALA A 175 -0.21 -22.25 -4.72
C ALA A 175 0.17 -21.87 -6.16
N THR A 176 1.45 -21.63 -6.44
CA THR A 176 1.95 -21.33 -7.78
C THR A 176 2.38 -22.59 -8.55
N GLY A 177 2.25 -23.80 -8.00
CA GLY A 177 2.71 -25.04 -8.64
C GLY A 177 4.22 -25.06 -8.92
N CYS A 178 5.01 -24.51 -8.00
CA CYS A 178 6.46 -24.41 -8.03
C CYS A 178 7.09 -25.16 -6.84
N GLU A 179 6.48 -26.25 -6.39
CA GLU A 179 6.91 -26.99 -5.18
C GLU A 179 8.32 -27.55 -5.33
N ALA A 180 8.69 -27.95 -6.55
CA ALA A 180 10.00 -28.46 -6.89
C ALA A 180 11.08 -27.36 -7.03
N ASP A 181 10.69 -26.07 -7.07
CA ASP A 181 11.57 -24.93 -7.31
C ASP A 181 11.13 -23.70 -6.48
N SER A 182 11.02 -23.91 -5.17
CA SER A 182 10.64 -22.83 -4.23
C SER A 182 11.65 -21.68 -4.21
N GLY A 183 12.88 -21.90 -4.68
CA GLY A 183 13.92 -20.88 -4.81
C GLY A 183 13.51 -19.74 -5.74
N LYS A 184 12.80 -20.02 -6.84
CA LYS A 184 12.26 -18.97 -7.72
C LYS A 184 11.22 -18.10 -7.02
N VAL A 185 10.35 -18.73 -6.23
CA VAL A 185 9.31 -18.02 -5.46
C VAL A 185 9.96 -17.17 -4.38
N GLN A 186 10.95 -17.70 -3.66
CA GLN A 186 11.72 -16.95 -2.68
C GLN A 186 12.42 -15.73 -3.31
N GLN A 187 13.04 -15.91 -4.49
CA GLN A 187 13.68 -14.82 -5.21
C GLN A 187 12.66 -13.72 -5.58
N LEU A 188 11.51 -14.09 -6.14
CA LEU A 188 10.45 -13.14 -6.50
C LEU A 188 9.88 -12.41 -5.27
N VAL A 189 9.68 -13.12 -4.16
CA VAL A 189 9.24 -12.51 -2.89
C VAL A 189 10.25 -11.48 -2.40
N GLY A 190 11.55 -11.79 -2.49
CA GLY A 190 12.61 -10.83 -2.17
C GLY A 190 12.57 -9.58 -3.05
N LEU A 191 12.39 -9.75 -4.36
CA LEU A 191 12.26 -8.64 -5.31
C LEU A 191 10.98 -7.80 -5.09
N LEU A 192 9.92 -8.43 -4.61
CA LEU A 192 8.65 -7.79 -4.29
C LEU A 192 8.59 -7.18 -2.89
N ALA A 193 9.63 -7.27 -2.08
CA ALA A 193 9.59 -6.88 -0.66
C ALA A 193 9.10 -5.44 -0.41
N ASN A 194 9.22 -4.54 -1.40
CA ASN A 194 8.67 -3.19 -1.32
C ASN A 194 7.14 -3.12 -1.33
N LEU A 195 6.48 -4.04 -2.03
CA LEU A 195 5.02 -4.15 -2.12
C LEU A 195 4.48 -5.26 -1.21
N PHE A 196 5.22 -6.35 -1.07
CA PHE A 196 4.87 -7.56 -0.33
C PHE A 196 6.02 -8.02 0.58
N PRO A 197 6.32 -7.29 1.67
CA PRO A 197 7.36 -7.70 2.60
C PRO A 197 7.02 -9.03 3.31
N CYS A 198 8.05 -9.81 3.61
CA CYS A 198 7.95 -10.87 4.60
C CYS A 198 7.84 -10.25 6.00
N ARG A 199 6.88 -10.72 6.78
CA ARG A 199 6.69 -10.34 8.19
C ARG A 199 6.63 -11.62 9.03
N ALA A 200 7.22 -11.58 10.22
CA ALA A 200 7.06 -12.67 11.17
C ALA A 200 5.56 -12.95 11.39
N GLY A 201 5.14 -14.16 11.04
CA GLY A 201 3.79 -14.66 11.25
C GLY A 201 3.50 -14.89 12.73
N GLY A 202 2.25 -15.23 13.03
CA GLY A 202 1.72 -15.35 14.38
C GLY A 202 2.38 -16.46 15.24
N SER A 203 1.56 -17.28 15.89
CA SER A 203 2.03 -18.24 16.91
C SER A 203 3.07 -19.27 16.44
N ASP A 204 3.19 -19.48 15.13
CA ASP A 204 4.13 -20.42 14.50
C ASP A 204 5.50 -19.80 14.16
N GLN A 205 5.67 -18.48 14.35
CA GLN A 205 6.90 -17.71 14.04
C GLN A 205 7.40 -17.85 12.59
N GLN A 206 6.55 -18.27 11.66
CA GLN A 206 6.94 -18.41 10.26
C GLN A 206 6.75 -17.09 9.52
N ASP A 207 7.74 -16.68 8.72
CA ASP A 207 7.61 -15.48 7.89
C ASP A 207 6.54 -15.66 6.82
N ARG A 208 5.62 -14.71 6.78
CA ARG A 208 4.50 -14.66 5.84
C ARG A 208 4.58 -13.42 4.97
N VAL A 209 4.25 -13.59 3.70
CA VAL A 209 4.22 -12.55 2.69
C VAL A 209 2.85 -11.88 2.73
N ALA A 210 2.84 -10.58 3.00
CA ALA A 210 1.62 -9.77 3.07
C ALA A 210 1.84 -8.46 2.33
N PRO A 211 0.79 -7.86 1.73
CA PRO A 211 0.92 -6.53 1.15
C PRO A 211 1.39 -5.54 2.22
N TYR A 212 2.27 -4.62 1.85
CA TYR A 212 2.76 -3.58 2.75
C TYR A 212 1.61 -2.75 3.32
N HIS A 213 0.64 -2.44 2.44
CA HIS A 213 -0.61 -1.76 2.77
C HIS A 213 -1.75 -2.28 1.88
N LYS A 214 -2.99 -2.26 2.39
CA LYS A 214 -4.17 -2.78 1.68
C LYS A 214 -4.43 -2.14 0.32
N SER A 215 -4.09 -0.87 0.14
CA SER A 215 -4.21 -0.18 -1.16
C SER A 215 -3.38 -0.80 -2.29
N VAL A 216 -2.35 -1.60 -1.97
CA VAL A 216 -1.63 -2.39 -2.99
C VAL A 216 -2.55 -3.43 -3.60
N LEU A 217 -3.32 -4.16 -2.78
CA LEU A 217 -4.30 -5.13 -3.26
C LEU A 217 -5.45 -4.46 -3.99
N ASP A 218 -5.96 -3.34 -3.47
CA ASP A 218 -7.03 -2.59 -4.16
C ASP A 218 -6.59 -2.16 -5.55
N TRP A 219 -5.36 -1.64 -5.67
CA TRP A 219 -4.77 -1.26 -6.95
C TRP A 219 -4.61 -2.47 -7.88
N LEU A 220 -4.00 -3.56 -7.43
CA LEU A 220 -3.82 -4.77 -8.24
C LEU A 220 -5.16 -5.36 -8.70
N THR A 221 -6.17 -5.36 -7.83
CA THR A 221 -7.52 -5.84 -8.14
C THR A 221 -8.20 -4.93 -9.16
N SER A 222 -8.07 -3.60 -9.02
CA SER A 222 -8.60 -2.63 -9.99
C SER A 222 -7.95 -2.78 -11.38
N VAL A 223 -6.65 -3.11 -11.43
CA VAL A 223 -5.92 -3.38 -12.67
C VAL A 223 -6.33 -4.73 -13.25
N ALA A 224 -6.48 -5.77 -12.42
CA ALA A 224 -6.98 -7.07 -12.85
C ALA A 224 -8.39 -6.97 -13.47
N HIS A 225 -9.28 -6.16 -12.89
CA HIS A 225 -10.58 -5.84 -13.48
C HIS A 225 -10.47 -5.14 -14.84
N LYS A 226 -9.46 -4.27 -15.04
CA LYS A 226 -9.18 -3.64 -16.34
C LYS A 226 -8.60 -4.62 -17.37
N CYS A 227 -7.74 -5.56 -16.96
CA CYS A 227 -7.21 -6.61 -17.85
C CYS A 227 -8.25 -7.68 -18.20
N LEU A 228 -9.17 -8.04 -17.30
CA LEU A 228 -10.28 -8.97 -17.57
C LEU A 228 -11.27 -8.43 -18.63
N LEU A 229 -11.32 -7.11 -18.85
CA LEU A 229 -12.08 -6.46 -19.92
C LEU A 229 -11.28 -6.29 -21.23
N CYS A 230 -10.02 -6.69 -21.26
CA CYS A 230 -9.13 -6.61 -22.42
C CYS A 230 -8.67 -8.00 -22.89
N VAL A 231 -9.55 -8.99 -22.88
CA VAL A 231 -9.37 -10.18 -23.73
C VAL A 231 -9.99 -9.83 -25.08
N PRO A 232 -9.23 -9.69 -26.18
CA PRO A 232 -9.81 -9.60 -27.50
C PRO A 232 -10.54 -10.92 -27.78
N SER A 233 -11.85 -10.82 -27.98
CA SER A 233 -12.69 -11.88 -28.55
C SER A 233 -12.22 -12.30 -29.94
#